data_AF-A2HTC1-F1
#
_entry.id   AF-A2HTC1-F1
#
_cell.length_a   1.000
_cell.length_b   1.000
_cell.length_c   1.000
_cell.angle_alpha   90.00
_cell.angle_beta   90.00
_cell.angle_gamma   90.00
#
_symmetry.space_group_name_H-M   'P 1'
#
loop_
_entity.id
_entity.type
_entity.pdbx_description
1 polymer ?
#
loop_
_entity_poly.entity_id
_entity_poly.type
_entity_poly.pdbx_seq_one_letter_code
_entity_poly.pdbx_strand_id
1 'polypeptide(L)'
;MNSTRPEVVLGFGTWTQIVDRFLYCANSSKETGGSKTISGENLPAHSHYINLTTAEAGWHKHRYWDWTGMTKGKGYDVKDDVKFAINCYWDDTQGGGSHTHRITGYTETTGQSKDYMPPYMTVYAWYRNA
;
A
#
# COMPACT_ATOMS: atom_id res chain seq x y z
N MET A 1 48.56 3.66 8.09
CA MET A 1 47.62 3.60 9.23
C MET A 1 48.12 2.53 10.19
N ASN A 2 48.23 2.83 11.48
CA ASN A 2 48.76 1.88 12.47
C ASN A 2 47.60 1.23 13.25
N SER A 3 47.47 -0.09 13.14
CA SER A 3 46.50 -0.90 13.88
C SER A 3 47.00 -1.35 15.26
N THR A 4 48.27 -1.09 15.56
CA THR A 4 48.91 -1.51 16.81
C THR A 4 48.27 -0.82 18.00
N ARG A 5 48.06 -1.58 19.07
CA ARG A 5 47.45 -1.06 20.31
C ARG A 5 48.32 0.07 20.88
N PRO A 6 47.71 1.17 21.37
CA PRO A 6 48.49 2.29 21.88
C PRO A 6 49.44 1.92 23.04
N GLU A 7 49.11 0.93 23.87
CA GLU A 7 49.98 0.44 24.94
C GLU A 7 51.34 -0.08 24.46
N VAL A 8 51.41 -0.64 23.24
CA VAL A 8 52.67 -1.15 22.65
C VAL A 8 53.55 -0.01 22.15
N VAL A 9 52.93 1.05 21.62
CA VAL A 9 53.65 2.19 21.03
C VAL A 9 54.01 3.24 22.09
N LEU A 10 53.10 3.48 23.03
CA LEU A 10 53.24 4.47 24.09
C LEU A 10 53.89 3.89 25.35
N GLY A 11 53.87 2.56 25.53
CA GLY A 11 54.50 1.87 26.66
C GLY A 11 53.68 1.88 27.96
N PHE A 12 52.44 2.37 27.95
CA PHE A 12 51.59 2.43 29.16
C PHE A 12 50.10 2.55 28.85
N GLY A 13 49.31 2.40 29.92
CA GLY A 13 47.85 2.54 29.94
C GLY A 13 47.13 1.34 29.36
N THR A 14 45.83 1.27 29.62
CA THR A 14 44.95 0.26 29.04
C THR A 14 44.01 0.94 28.05
N TRP A 15 43.89 0.36 26.85
CA TRP A 15 43.18 0.97 25.72
C TRP A 15 42.13 0.03 25.13
N THR A 16 40.95 0.59 24.86
CA THR A 16 39.86 -0.10 24.15
C THR A 16 39.65 0.54 22.79
N GLN A 17 39.52 -0.28 21.75
CA GLN A 17 39.29 0.20 20.38
C GLN A 17 37.85 0.69 20.22
N ILE A 18 37.68 1.75 19.44
CA ILE A 18 36.38 2.21 18.97
C ILE A 18 36.20 1.63 17.56
N VAL A 19 35.22 0.75 17.39
CA VAL A 19 34.96 0.03 16.15
C VAL A 19 33.52 0.31 15.70
N ASP A 20 33.34 0.51 14.39
CA ASP A 20 32.03 0.67 13.74
C ASP A 20 31.12 1.78 14.32
N ARG A 21 31.72 2.91 14.70
CA ARG A 21 31.00 4.01 15.37
C ARG A 21 31.42 5.38 14.86
N PHE A 22 30.45 6.27 14.76
CA PHE A 22 30.70 7.71 14.67
C PHE A 22 30.88 8.31 16.06
N LEU A 23 31.75 9.31 16.18
CA LEU A 23 31.90 10.07 17.42
C LEU A 23 30.86 11.19 17.45
N TYR A 24 30.10 11.22 18.55
CA TYR A 24 29.08 12.23 18.82
C TYR A 24 29.44 12.97 20.11
N CYS A 25 29.53 14.29 20.05
CA CYS A 25 29.84 15.13 21.21
C CYS A 25 28.59 15.26 22.09
N ALA A 26 28.66 14.73 23.31
CA ALA A 26 27.55 14.70 24.26
C ALA A 26 28.01 15.02 25.69
N ASN A 27 27.04 15.34 26.56
CA ASN A 27 27.26 15.51 28.01
C ASN A 27 27.21 14.18 28.78
N SER A 28 26.96 13.07 28.08
CA SER A 28 27.12 11.70 28.54
C SER A 28 28.30 11.05 27.82
N SER A 29 28.93 10.04 28.43
CA SER A 29 30.10 9.37 27.87
C SER A 29 29.84 7.89 27.67
N LYS A 30 30.34 7.33 26.56
CA LYS A 30 30.29 5.90 26.21
C LYS A 30 28.88 5.33 25.95
N GLU A 31 27.87 6.18 25.79
CA GLU A 31 26.56 5.78 25.28
C GLU A 31 26.63 5.41 23.79
N THR A 32 25.72 4.55 23.36
CA THR A 32 25.79 3.92 22.04
C THR A 32 24.40 3.86 21.43
N GLY A 33 24.29 4.13 20.13
CA GLY A 33 23.04 4.05 19.40
C GLY A 33 23.26 4.20 17.89
N GLY A 34 22.16 4.35 17.16
CA GLY A 34 22.16 4.46 15.70
C GLY A 34 22.10 3.09 14.99
N SER A 35 21.93 3.14 13.68
CA SER A 35 21.86 1.97 12.80
C SER A 35 22.54 2.27 11.46
N LYS A 36 23.21 1.27 10.88
CA LYS A 36 23.77 1.35 9.52
C LYS A 36 22.67 1.21 8.45
N THR A 37 21.58 0.53 8.81
CA THR A 37 20.43 0.23 7.95
C THR A 37 19.19 0.97 8.44
N ILE A 38 18.47 1.62 7.53
CA ILE A 38 17.10 2.04 7.81
C ILE A 38 16.21 0.79 7.76
N SER A 39 15.57 0.42 8.86
CA SER A 39 14.54 -0.64 8.88
C SER A 39 13.14 -0.04 8.69
N GLY A 40 12.13 -0.89 8.48
CA GLY A 40 10.73 -0.45 8.45
C GLY A 40 10.31 0.31 9.72
N GLU A 41 10.89 -0.02 10.88
CA GLU A 41 10.64 0.67 12.16
C GLU A 41 11.23 2.08 12.20
N ASN A 42 12.25 2.37 11.40
CA ASN A 42 12.85 3.71 11.29
C ASN A 42 12.08 4.62 10.32
N LEU A 43 11.15 4.07 9.53
CA LEU A 43 10.35 4.84 8.58
C LEU A 43 9.06 5.33 9.25
N PRO A 44 8.67 6.60 9.03
CA PRO A 44 7.34 7.05 9.41
C PRO A 44 6.26 6.18 8.78
N ALA A 45 5.19 5.92 9.52
CA ALA A 45 4.01 5.25 8.99
C ALA A 45 3.48 6.05 7.79
N HIS A 46 3.35 5.38 6.64
CA HIS A 46 2.77 5.95 5.43
C HIS A 46 1.97 4.90 4.67
N SER A 47 1.02 5.35 3.87
CA SER A 47 0.20 4.51 3.01
C SER A 47 -0.10 5.21 1.69
N HIS A 48 -0.33 4.44 0.62
CA HIS A 48 -0.79 4.98 -0.65
C HIS A 48 -2.30 4.83 -0.77
N TYR A 49 -2.98 5.92 -1.08
CA TYR A 49 -4.40 5.86 -1.42
C TYR A 49 -4.58 5.29 -2.83
N ILE A 50 -5.43 4.28 -2.96
CA ILE A 50 -5.80 3.69 -4.25
C ILE A 50 -7.25 4.04 -4.60
N ASN A 51 -7.47 4.35 -5.87
CA ASN A 51 -8.80 4.58 -6.45
C ASN A 51 -8.81 3.97 -7.85
N LEU A 52 -9.48 2.82 -7.98
CA LEU A 52 -9.48 1.99 -9.19
C LEU A 52 -10.92 1.73 -9.65
N THR A 53 -11.06 1.45 -10.94
CA THR A 53 -12.32 1.03 -11.56
C THR A 53 -12.11 -0.28 -12.31
N THR A 54 -13.06 -1.22 -12.20
CA THR A 54 -13.00 -2.49 -12.93
C THR A 54 -13.20 -2.25 -14.43
N ALA A 55 -12.39 -2.93 -15.27
CA ALA A 55 -12.47 -2.81 -16.73
C ALA A 55 -13.65 -3.59 -17.35
N GLU A 56 -14.19 -4.58 -16.62
CA GLU A 56 -15.21 -5.49 -17.14
C GLU A 56 -16.39 -5.61 -16.16
N ALA A 57 -17.60 -5.65 -16.71
CA ALA A 57 -18.83 -5.80 -15.95
C ALA A 57 -18.99 -7.24 -15.45
N GLY A 58 -19.50 -7.41 -14.23
CA GLY A 58 -19.98 -8.71 -13.77
C GLY A 58 -21.28 -9.10 -14.47
N TRP A 59 -21.46 -10.38 -14.78
CA TRP A 59 -22.66 -10.88 -15.45
C TRP A 59 -23.90 -10.69 -14.57
N HIS A 60 -24.87 -9.91 -15.04
CA HIS A 60 -26.17 -9.74 -14.38
C HIS A 60 -27.28 -9.46 -15.41
N LYS A 61 -28.53 -9.63 -14.98
CA LYS A 61 -29.76 -9.38 -15.75
C LYS A 61 -30.81 -8.70 -14.87
N HIS A 62 -31.69 -7.92 -15.48
CA HIS A 62 -32.85 -7.32 -14.82
C HIS A 62 -34.11 -8.10 -15.17
N ARG A 63 -35.00 -8.27 -14.18
CA ARG A 63 -36.31 -8.89 -14.40
C ARG A 63 -37.37 -7.81 -14.54
N TYR A 64 -38.23 -7.93 -15.55
CA TYR A 64 -39.29 -6.97 -15.83
C TYR A 64 -40.60 -7.67 -16.20
N TRP A 65 -41.71 -6.93 -16.05
CA TRP A 65 -43.05 -7.39 -16.39
C TRP A 65 -43.41 -6.88 -17.78
N ASP A 66 -43.62 -7.78 -18.73
CA ASP A 66 -43.98 -7.47 -20.10
C ASP A 66 -45.41 -7.92 -20.43
N TRP A 67 -45.93 -7.44 -21.54
CA TRP A 67 -47.27 -7.76 -22.04
C TRP A 67 -47.31 -7.68 -23.57
N THR A 68 -48.16 -8.52 -24.18
CA THR A 68 -48.45 -8.40 -25.62
C THR A 68 -49.65 -7.50 -25.85
N GLY A 69 -49.50 -6.56 -26.78
CA GLY A 69 -50.59 -5.67 -27.17
C GLY A 69 -51.49 -6.28 -28.23
N MET A 70 -52.80 -6.21 -28.03
CA MET A 70 -53.79 -6.48 -29.08
C MET A 70 -54.65 -5.24 -29.31
N THR A 71 -54.93 -4.97 -30.59
CA THR A 71 -55.97 -4.04 -31.02
C THR A 71 -57.25 -4.84 -31.27
N LYS A 72 -58.38 -4.34 -30.75
CA LYS A 72 -59.68 -5.00 -30.83
C LYS A 72 -60.10 -5.33 -32.28
N GLY A 73 -60.76 -6.48 -32.47
CA GLY A 73 -61.55 -6.80 -33.67
C GLY A 73 -63.03 -6.42 -33.55
N LYS A 74 -63.74 -6.27 -34.68
CA LYS A 74 -65.17 -5.89 -34.71
C LYS A 74 -66.03 -6.88 -33.91
N GLY A 75 -66.82 -6.39 -32.94
CA GLY A 75 -67.81 -7.20 -32.19
C GLY A 75 -67.88 -7.03 -30.66
N TYR A 76 -67.01 -6.21 -30.03
CA TYR A 76 -67.06 -5.94 -28.57
C TYR A 76 -67.49 -4.49 -28.26
N ASP A 77 -68.16 -4.25 -27.13
CA ASP A 77 -68.70 -2.93 -26.68
C ASP A 77 -67.63 -1.97 -26.13
N VAL A 78 -66.51 -1.86 -26.81
CA VAL A 78 -65.38 -0.98 -26.46
C VAL A 78 -64.98 -0.16 -27.69
N LYS A 79 -64.40 1.03 -27.51
CA LYS A 79 -63.99 1.89 -28.63
C LYS A 79 -62.99 1.15 -29.56
N ASP A 80 -63.00 1.47 -30.86
CA ASP A 80 -62.23 0.71 -31.85
C ASP A 80 -60.71 0.87 -31.73
N ASP A 81 -60.23 1.94 -31.07
CA ASP A 81 -58.80 2.21 -30.86
C ASP A 81 -58.29 1.90 -29.44
N VAL A 82 -58.93 0.96 -28.73
CA VAL A 82 -58.44 0.54 -27.42
C VAL A 82 -57.40 -0.58 -27.58
N LYS A 83 -56.18 -0.32 -27.09
CA LYS A 83 -55.13 -1.32 -26.93
C LYS A 83 -55.27 -1.98 -25.57
N PHE A 84 -55.30 -3.32 -25.55
CA PHE A 84 -55.32 -4.09 -24.32
C PHE A 84 -53.98 -4.79 -24.12
N ALA A 85 -53.47 -4.74 -22.90
CA ALA A 85 -52.39 -5.60 -22.46
C ALA A 85 -52.97 -6.98 -22.16
N ILE A 86 -52.53 -7.99 -22.90
CA ILE A 86 -52.90 -9.38 -22.69
C ILE A 86 -51.64 -10.24 -22.61
N ASN A 87 -51.76 -11.43 -22.01
CA ASN A 87 -50.63 -12.33 -21.75
C ASN A 87 -49.49 -11.57 -21.05
N CYS A 88 -49.73 -11.11 -19.84
CA CYS A 88 -48.68 -10.48 -19.06
C CYS A 88 -47.77 -11.55 -18.43
N TYR A 89 -46.46 -11.40 -18.56
CA TYR A 89 -45.48 -12.36 -18.06
C TYR A 89 -44.23 -11.67 -17.54
N TRP A 90 -43.43 -12.41 -16.77
CA TRP A 90 -42.10 -11.99 -16.36
C TRP A 90 -41.08 -12.40 -17.41
N ASP A 91 -40.21 -11.47 -17.82
CA ASP A 91 -39.05 -11.75 -18.65
C ASP A 91 -37.79 -11.12 -18.06
N ASP A 92 -36.62 -11.52 -18.55
CA ASP A 92 -35.33 -10.99 -18.14
C ASP A 92 -34.62 -10.28 -19.31
N THR A 93 -33.89 -9.19 -19.01
CA THR A 93 -32.99 -8.58 -19.99
C THR A 93 -31.90 -9.57 -20.39
N GLN A 94 -31.29 -9.35 -21.57
CA GLN A 94 -30.09 -10.10 -21.95
C GLN A 94 -29.00 -9.93 -20.87
N GLY A 95 -28.28 -11.02 -20.59
CA GLY A 95 -27.23 -11.03 -19.57
C GLY A 95 -26.03 -10.21 -20.03
N GLY A 96 -25.70 -9.15 -19.28
CA GLY A 96 -24.63 -8.21 -19.61
C GLY A 96 -25.10 -6.76 -19.64
N GLY A 97 -25.20 -6.13 -18.46
CA GLY A 97 -25.37 -4.68 -18.31
C GLY A 97 -24.02 -3.99 -18.11
N SER A 98 -23.78 -2.86 -18.78
CA SER A 98 -22.55 -2.08 -18.62
C SER A 98 -22.60 -1.23 -17.35
N HIS A 99 -21.90 -1.62 -16.30
CA HIS A 99 -21.62 -0.76 -15.15
C HIS A 99 -20.20 -0.97 -14.63
N THR A 100 -19.68 0.03 -13.91
CA THR A 100 -18.34 -0.01 -13.31
C THR A 100 -18.43 -0.21 -11.80
N HIS A 101 -17.54 -1.01 -11.22
CA HIS A 101 -17.32 -1.01 -9.78
C HIS A 101 -16.20 -0.03 -9.44
N ARG A 102 -16.37 0.72 -8.34
CA ARG A 102 -15.34 1.60 -7.78
C ARG A 102 -14.71 0.92 -6.57
N ILE A 103 -13.38 0.81 -6.59
CA ILE A 103 -12.58 0.19 -5.54
C ILE A 103 -11.68 1.27 -4.94
N THR A 104 -11.78 1.48 -3.63
CA THR A 104 -10.94 2.46 -2.91
C THR A 104 -10.36 1.84 -1.66
N GLY A 105 -9.16 2.26 -1.28
CA GLY A 105 -8.50 1.77 -0.07
C GLY A 105 -7.13 2.38 0.13
N TYR A 106 -6.39 1.83 1.09
CA TYR A 106 -4.99 2.15 1.34
C TYR A 106 -4.15 0.90 1.16
N THR A 107 -2.94 1.05 0.62
CA THR A 107 -1.95 -0.03 0.66
C THR A 107 -1.50 -0.30 2.09
N GLU A 108 -1.04 -1.52 2.36
CA GLU A 108 -0.29 -1.78 3.59
C GLU A 108 1.00 -0.94 3.61
N THR A 109 1.51 -0.71 4.83
CA THR A 109 2.79 -0.03 5.03
C THR A 109 3.89 -0.83 4.34
N THR A 110 4.67 -0.19 3.49
CA THR A 110 5.76 -0.82 2.73
C THR A 110 7.06 -0.04 2.91
N GLY A 111 8.20 -0.70 2.69
CA GLY A 111 9.52 -0.09 2.80
C GLY A 111 10.62 -1.15 2.78
N GLN A 112 11.52 -1.08 1.81
CA GLN A 112 12.73 -1.91 1.77
C GLN A 112 13.82 -1.23 2.57
N SER A 113 14.60 -1.99 3.35
CA SER A 113 15.74 -1.43 4.07
C SER A 113 16.86 -1.05 3.11
N LYS A 114 17.61 0.01 3.46
CA LYS A 114 18.80 0.43 2.72
C LYS A 114 19.87 0.93 3.67
N ASP A 115 21.12 0.67 3.32
CA ASP A 115 22.28 1.26 3.98
C ASP A 115 22.25 2.79 3.83
N TYR A 116 22.40 3.50 4.94
CA TYR A 116 22.28 4.96 5.01
C TYR A 116 23.52 5.60 5.65
N MET A 117 24.71 5.10 5.35
CA MET A 117 25.94 5.73 5.82
C MET A 117 26.33 6.90 4.88
N PRO A 118 26.47 8.14 5.38
CA PRO A 118 27.05 9.23 4.59
C PRO A 118 28.50 8.91 4.25
N PRO A 119 29.11 9.50 3.21
CA PRO A 119 30.52 9.28 2.89
C PRO A 119 31.43 9.47 4.12
N TYR A 120 32.32 8.51 4.36
CA TYR A 120 33.19 8.48 5.52
C TYR A 120 34.56 7.89 5.17
N MET A 121 35.53 8.12 6.05
CA MET A 121 36.82 7.42 6.03
C MET A 121 36.99 6.62 7.31
N THR A 122 37.70 5.49 7.23
CA THR A 122 37.98 4.64 8.39
C THR A 122 39.34 4.99 9.00
N VAL A 123 39.40 4.99 10.33
CA VAL A 123 40.63 5.19 11.10
C VAL A 123 40.65 4.24 12.30
N TYR A 124 41.85 3.92 12.78
CA TYR A 124 42.00 3.23 14.06
C TYR A 124 41.84 4.25 15.18
N ALA A 125 40.77 4.12 15.96
CA ALA A 125 40.47 4.96 17.11
C ALA A 125 40.46 4.13 18.40
N TRP A 126 40.97 4.72 19.48
CA TRP A 126 41.10 4.08 20.80
C TRP A 126 40.74 5.08 21.89
N TYR A 127 40.12 4.60 22.97
CA TYR A 127 39.99 5.38 24.21
C TYR A 127 40.72 4.68 25.34
N ARG A 128 41.31 5.47 26.24
CA ARG A 128 42.01 4.98 27.42
C ARG A 128 41.00 4.68 28.53
N ASN A 129 41.13 3.53 29.19
CA ASN A 129 40.20 3.09 30.23
C ASN A 129 40.88 2.79 31.59
N ALA A 130 42.22 2.85 31.65
CA ALA A 130 43.06 2.91 32.85
C ALA A 130 44.44 3.50 32.51
#